data_AF-A0A954FFY3-F1
#
_entry.id   AF-A0A954FFY3-F1
#
_cell.length_a   1.000
_cell.length_b   1.000
_cell.length_c   1.000
_cell.angle_alpha   90.00
_cell.angle_beta   90.00
_cell.angle_gamma   90.00
#
_symmetry.space_group_name_H-M   'P 1'
#
loop_
_entity.id
_entity.type
_entity.pdbx_description
1 polymer ?
#
loop_
_entity_poly.entity_id
_entity_poly.type
_entity_poly.pdbx_seq_one_letter_code
_entity_poly.pdbx_strand_id
1 'polypeptide(L)'
;MSELYHECGVAAVYHLPNREISPLAPLGSPEKTSQLISRLLLDIQNRGQLAAGMTTFNPARNQLIDTHKDVGTVTEVFQLNHQQTFNALMKKYEGPAAIGHVRYATCGKDDRSYAQPFERHHIQKSKWFSFGFNGQLANYQDLCKEVLSESDFHLARETDTEILMHLISQELSKENPGELHEILGTLSKRLDGAYNIVFLDALGNMFVSRDPVGIRPLCYAFDGSLFAAASESVALANMGFEEDQIESLAPGSAVIIQDGELSIREYAKPTQKAHCFFEWIYFANVCSTLDDQSVYITRKRLGEELAEQETVPIDDDTIVVPVPDTAKAAADSMAYHLSVPCLEGLIRNRYIGRTFIEGANRSDKV
;
A
#
# COMPACT_ATOMS: atom_id res chain seq x y z
N MET A 1 -3.95 3.63 26.09
CA MET A 1 -3.80 2.61 25.03
C MET A 1 -4.87 2.84 23.96
N SER A 2 -4.81 4.00 23.31
CA SER A 2 -5.67 4.42 22.20
C SER A 2 -4.76 5.37 21.43
N GLU A 3 -4.13 4.97 20.33
CA GLU A 3 -4.77 4.79 19.03
C GLU A 3 -3.92 3.77 18.25
N LEU A 4 -4.54 2.69 17.76
CA LEU A 4 -3.89 1.83 16.76
C LEU A 4 -3.97 2.58 15.43
N TYR A 5 -2.86 3.19 15.02
CA TYR A 5 -2.73 3.88 13.73
C TYR A 5 -2.55 2.84 12.63
N HIS A 6 -3.66 2.55 11.94
CA HIS A 6 -3.76 1.47 10.97
C HIS A 6 -3.09 1.79 9.63
N GLU A 7 -2.70 0.73 8.94
CA GLU A 7 -1.73 0.71 7.85
C GLU A 7 -2.40 1.04 6.51
N CYS A 8 -1.65 1.55 5.53
CA CYS A 8 -2.17 1.88 4.20
C CYS A 8 -1.79 0.78 3.18
N GLY A 9 -2.19 0.96 1.92
CA GLY A 9 -1.72 0.14 0.81
C GLY A 9 -1.07 1.02 -0.27
N VAL A 10 0.04 0.56 -0.82
CA VAL A 10 0.71 1.19 -1.98
C VAL A 10 0.78 0.21 -3.15
N ALA A 11 0.76 0.75 -4.37
CA ALA A 11 0.96 0.01 -5.60
C ALA A 11 1.77 0.84 -6.61
N ALA A 12 2.44 0.17 -7.53
CA ALA A 12 3.16 0.80 -8.64
C ALA A 12 3.10 -0.08 -9.89
N VAL A 13 3.12 0.54 -11.07
CA VAL A 13 3.22 -0.13 -12.37
C VAL A 13 4.11 0.66 -13.31
N TYR A 14 4.86 -0.04 -14.16
CA TYR A 14 5.75 0.57 -15.13
C TYR A 14 5.84 -0.27 -16.40
N HIS A 15 5.77 0.38 -17.56
CA HIS A 15 6.10 -0.22 -18.85
C HIS A 15 7.55 0.08 -19.22
N LEU A 16 8.40 -0.92 -19.11
CA LEU A 16 9.82 -0.85 -19.42
C LEU A 16 10.02 -0.76 -20.94
N PRO A 17 10.71 0.28 -21.44
CA PRO A 17 10.96 0.41 -22.87
C PRO A 17 11.86 -0.72 -23.38
N ASN A 18 11.81 -0.98 -24.69
CA ASN A 18 12.69 -1.91 -25.40
C ASN A 18 12.63 -3.38 -24.92
N ARG A 19 11.55 -3.79 -24.26
CA ARG A 19 11.28 -5.18 -23.86
C ARG A 19 10.05 -5.73 -24.59
N GLU A 20 9.92 -7.05 -24.63
CA GLU A 20 8.73 -7.71 -25.17
C GLU A 20 7.48 -7.30 -24.40
N ILE A 21 6.42 -6.90 -25.11
CA ILE A 21 5.20 -6.43 -24.49
C ILE A 21 4.52 -7.60 -23.76
N SER A 22 4.34 -7.45 -22.45
CA SER A 22 3.61 -8.42 -21.65
C SER A 22 2.17 -8.62 -22.14
N PRO A 23 1.64 -9.85 -22.17
CA PRO A 23 0.21 -10.09 -22.38
C PRO A 23 -0.67 -9.51 -21.27
N LEU A 24 -0.09 -9.21 -20.09
CA LEU A 24 -0.77 -8.57 -18.96
C LEU A 24 -0.93 -7.05 -19.16
N ALA A 25 -0.22 -6.45 -20.13
CA ALA A 25 -0.36 -5.04 -20.44
C ALA A 25 -1.74 -4.73 -21.06
N PRO A 26 -2.47 -3.70 -20.59
CA PRO A 26 -3.81 -3.38 -21.10
C PRO A 26 -3.80 -3.12 -22.61
N LEU A 27 -4.48 -4.01 -23.36
CA LEU A 27 -4.59 -3.94 -24.83
C LEU A 27 -3.21 -3.92 -25.54
N GLY A 28 -2.16 -4.40 -24.89
CA GLY A 28 -0.79 -4.37 -25.42
C GLY A 28 -0.22 -2.95 -25.64
N SER A 29 -0.81 -1.92 -25.00
CA SER A 29 -0.39 -0.51 -25.17
C SER A 29 0.39 -0.04 -23.94
N PRO A 30 1.66 0.39 -24.11
CA PRO A 30 2.46 0.99 -23.04
C PRO A 30 1.71 2.11 -22.31
N GLU A 31 1.04 2.98 -23.07
CA GLU A 31 0.36 4.18 -22.58
C GLU A 31 -0.84 3.88 -21.68
N LYS A 32 -1.34 2.64 -21.69
CA LYS A 32 -2.48 2.24 -20.85
C LYS A 32 -2.08 1.51 -19.58
N THR A 33 -0.77 1.34 -19.34
CA THR A 33 -0.25 0.64 -18.15
C THR A 33 -0.76 1.24 -16.85
N SER A 34 -0.91 2.56 -16.77
CA SER A 34 -1.46 3.26 -15.60
C SER A 34 -2.86 2.80 -15.17
N GLN A 35 -3.68 2.26 -16.09
CA GLN A 35 -5.04 1.80 -15.82
C GLN A 35 -5.07 0.63 -14.84
N LEU A 36 -3.98 -0.15 -14.78
CA LEU A 36 -3.82 -1.28 -13.86
C LEU A 36 -3.86 -0.85 -12.38
N ILE A 37 -3.50 0.40 -12.06
CA ILE A 37 -3.49 0.89 -10.67
C ILE A 37 -4.87 0.77 -10.02
N SER A 38 -5.95 1.12 -10.71
CA SER A 38 -7.29 1.01 -10.12
C SER A 38 -7.67 -0.42 -9.74
N ARG A 39 -7.19 -1.42 -10.48
CA ARG A 39 -7.39 -2.85 -10.17
C ARG A 39 -6.53 -3.29 -8.99
N LEU A 40 -5.23 -2.97 -9.02
CA LEU A 40 -4.31 -3.27 -7.92
C LEU A 40 -4.79 -2.67 -6.60
N LEU A 41 -5.25 -1.41 -6.62
CA LEU A 41 -5.77 -0.74 -5.42
C LEU A 41 -7.07 -1.37 -4.93
N LEU A 42 -7.93 -1.86 -5.82
CA LEU A 42 -9.15 -2.58 -5.45
C LEU A 42 -8.81 -3.89 -4.73
N ASP A 43 -7.81 -4.63 -5.22
CA ASP A 43 -7.36 -5.89 -4.63
C ASP A 43 -6.75 -5.71 -3.23
N ILE A 44 -6.20 -4.52 -2.92
CA ILE A 44 -5.69 -4.16 -1.58
C ILE A 44 -6.61 -3.22 -0.80
N GLN A 45 -7.88 -3.07 -1.17
CA GLN A 45 -8.85 -2.19 -0.51
C GLN A 45 -9.06 -2.52 0.99
N ASN A 46 -8.78 -3.76 1.42
CA ASN A 46 -8.75 -4.15 2.83
C ASN A 46 -7.79 -3.30 3.67
N ARG A 47 -6.75 -2.73 3.04
CA ARG A 47 -5.76 -1.88 3.69
C ARG A 47 -6.18 -0.43 3.85
N GLY A 48 -7.35 -0.02 3.41
CA GLY A 48 -7.77 1.37 3.58
C GLY A 48 -8.97 1.72 2.76
N GLN A 49 -10.00 2.24 3.40
CA GLN A 49 -11.27 2.60 2.75
C GLN A 49 -11.59 4.09 2.86
N LEU A 50 -10.70 4.90 3.44
CA LEU A 50 -10.95 6.30 3.70
C LEU A 50 -10.74 7.16 2.46
N ALA A 51 -9.66 6.91 1.72
CA ALA A 51 -9.33 7.62 0.48
C ALA A 51 -8.53 6.72 -0.47
N ALA A 52 -8.56 7.04 -1.75
CA ALA A 52 -7.75 6.39 -2.77
C ALA A 52 -7.18 7.42 -3.74
N GLY A 53 -6.11 7.05 -4.44
CA GLY A 53 -5.53 7.90 -5.47
C GLY A 53 -4.44 7.23 -6.28
N MET A 54 -4.12 7.84 -7.41
CA MET A 54 -3.03 7.47 -8.28
C MET A 54 -2.34 8.70 -8.86
N THR A 55 -1.04 8.56 -9.14
CA THR A 55 -0.28 9.49 -9.97
C THR A 55 0.21 8.76 -11.20
N THR A 56 0.11 9.39 -12.35
CA THR A 56 0.49 8.80 -13.65
C THR A 56 1.54 9.66 -14.31
N PHE A 57 2.55 9.06 -14.94
CA PHE A 57 3.55 9.74 -15.75
C PHE A 57 3.27 9.49 -17.23
N ASN A 58 3.31 10.55 -18.05
CA ASN A 58 3.23 10.44 -19.50
C ASN A 58 4.08 11.54 -20.16
N PRO A 59 5.14 11.19 -20.91
CA PRO A 59 6.04 12.16 -21.53
C PRO A 59 5.39 12.96 -22.66
N ALA A 60 4.25 12.51 -23.20
CA ALA A 60 3.49 13.20 -24.25
C ALA A 60 2.51 14.26 -23.72
N ARG A 61 2.31 14.36 -22.40
CA ARG A 61 1.44 15.37 -21.78
C ARG A 61 2.24 16.61 -21.38
N ASN A 62 1.60 17.79 -21.40
CA ASN A 62 2.16 18.99 -20.78
C ASN A 62 2.29 18.81 -19.25
N GLN A 63 1.25 18.25 -18.64
CA GLN A 63 1.27 17.79 -17.26
C GLN A 63 1.93 16.40 -17.21
N LEU A 64 3.26 16.37 -17.04
CA LEU A 64 4.06 15.16 -17.17
C LEU A 64 3.65 14.10 -16.15
N ILE A 65 3.53 14.49 -14.87
CA ILE A 65 2.84 13.70 -13.84
C ILE A 65 1.54 14.38 -13.42
N ASP A 66 0.47 13.61 -13.27
CA ASP A 66 -0.85 14.12 -12.85
C ASP A 66 -1.47 13.16 -11.82
N THR A 67 -1.92 13.70 -10.70
CA THR A 67 -2.52 12.96 -9.59
C THR A 67 -4.05 13.07 -9.58
N HIS A 68 -4.72 11.92 -9.61
CA HIS A 68 -6.14 11.78 -9.28
C HIS A 68 -6.27 11.17 -7.88
N LYS A 69 -6.95 11.85 -6.97
CA LYS A 69 -7.21 11.33 -5.62
C LYS A 69 -8.44 11.97 -5.02
N ASP A 70 -9.16 11.21 -4.19
CA ASP A 70 -10.31 11.71 -3.45
C ASP A 70 -10.58 10.87 -2.19
N VAL A 71 -11.45 11.39 -1.33
CA VAL A 71 -12.01 10.64 -0.19
C VAL A 71 -13.03 9.63 -0.72
N GLY A 72 -12.96 8.40 -0.22
CA GLY A 72 -13.80 7.29 -0.64
C GLY A 72 -13.01 6.01 -0.91
N THR A 73 -13.76 4.95 -1.18
CA THR A 73 -13.24 3.67 -1.69
C THR A 73 -12.71 3.82 -3.11
N VAL A 74 -11.91 2.87 -3.58
CA VAL A 74 -11.40 2.80 -4.95
C VAL A 74 -12.55 2.83 -5.96
N THR A 75 -13.64 2.11 -5.68
CA THR A 75 -14.86 2.10 -6.51
C THR A 75 -15.46 3.49 -6.68
N GLU A 76 -15.52 4.28 -5.60
CA GLU A 76 -16.07 5.63 -5.60
C GLU A 76 -15.10 6.63 -6.28
N VAL A 77 -13.82 6.60 -5.89
CA VAL A 77 -12.81 7.55 -6.38
C VAL A 77 -12.55 7.39 -7.88
N PHE A 78 -12.47 6.15 -8.36
CA PHE A 78 -12.24 5.84 -9.78
C PHE A 78 -13.52 5.62 -10.56
N GLN A 79 -14.70 5.72 -9.94
CA GLN A 79 -16.00 5.61 -10.59
C GLN A 79 -16.20 4.27 -11.33
N LEU A 80 -15.73 3.16 -10.74
CA LEU A 80 -15.71 1.84 -11.40
C LEU A 80 -17.10 1.35 -11.84
N ASN A 81 -18.16 1.78 -11.15
CA ASN A 81 -19.55 1.44 -11.49
C ASN A 81 -20.15 2.30 -12.62
N HIS A 82 -19.47 3.37 -13.05
CA HIS A 82 -19.92 4.29 -14.10
C HIS A 82 -18.98 4.23 -15.28
N GLN A 83 -19.19 3.27 -16.18
CA GLN A 83 -18.25 2.95 -17.28
C GLN A 83 -17.82 4.16 -18.12
N GLN A 84 -18.73 5.08 -18.43
CA GLN A 84 -18.40 6.29 -19.20
C GLN A 84 -17.42 7.20 -18.44
N THR A 85 -17.71 7.46 -17.15
CA THR A 85 -16.87 8.28 -16.27
C THR A 85 -15.52 7.62 -16.01
N PHE A 86 -15.52 6.31 -15.73
CA PHE A 86 -14.31 5.51 -15.57
C PHE A 86 -13.42 5.59 -16.80
N ASN A 87 -13.96 5.35 -18.00
CA ASN A 87 -13.19 5.39 -19.25
C ASN A 87 -12.63 6.80 -19.53
N ALA A 88 -13.41 7.85 -19.26
CA ALA A 88 -12.95 9.23 -19.41
C ALA A 88 -11.81 9.55 -18.43
N LEU A 89 -11.92 9.09 -17.18
CA LEU A 89 -10.89 9.24 -16.16
C LEU A 89 -9.60 8.49 -16.57
N MET A 90 -9.72 7.20 -16.92
CA MET A 90 -8.59 6.39 -17.35
C MET A 90 -7.89 7.02 -18.55
N LYS A 91 -8.65 7.51 -19.55
CA LYS A 91 -8.08 8.21 -20.71
C LYS A 91 -7.33 9.48 -20.33
N LYS A 92 -7.83 10.28 -19.39
CA LYS A 92 -7.14 11.49 -18.90
C LYS A 92 -5.80 11.15 -18.24
N TYR A 93 -5.78 10.05 -17.49
CA TYR A 93 -4.63 9.60 -16.72
C TYR A 93 -3.86 8.44 -17.40
N GLU A 94 -3.92 8.33 -18.72
CA GLU A 94 -3.12 7.36 -19.48
C GLU A 94 -1.62 7.72 -19.39
N GLY A 95 -0.81 6.71 -19.09
CA GLY A 95 0.64 6.81 -19.07
C GLY A 95 1.35 5.45 -18.92
N PRO A 96 2.62 5.35 -19.34
CA PRO A 96 3.44 4.15 -19.20
C PRO A 96 3.80 3.79 -17.76
N ALA A 97 3.71 4.73 -16.81
CA ALA A 97 4.04 4.49 -15.42
C ALA A 97 3.04 5.14 -14.49
N ALA A 98 2.77 4.49 -13.35
CA ALA A 98 1.90 5.04 -12.33
C ALA A 98 2.20 4.47 -10.94
N ILE A 99 1.85 5.25 -9.92
CA ILE A 99 1.84 4.84 -8.52
C ILE A 99 0.43 5.03 -7.95
N GLY A 100 0.07 4.24 -6.95
CA GLY A 100 -1.25 4.25 -6.34
C GLY A 100 -1.18 4.10 -4.82
N HIS A 101 -2.23 4.56 -4.15
CA HIS A 101 -2.36 4.45 -2.71
C HIS A 101 -3.82 4.28 -2.27
N VAL A 102 -4.06 3.42 -1.27
CA VAL A 102 -5.30 3.39 -0.48
C VAL A 102 -4.98 3.76 0.97
N ARG A 103 -5.75 4.69 1.51
CA ARG A 103 -5.55 5.25 2.85
C ARG A 103 -6.55 4.64 3.82
N TYR A 104 -6.07 4.10 4.93
CA TYR A 104 -6.88 3.85 6.12
C TYR A 104 -7.00 5.14 6.94
N ALA A 105 -8.01 5.23 7.81
CA ALA A 105 -8.12 6.31 8.78
C ALA A 105 -6.93 6.32 9.76
N THR A 106 -5.83 6.92 9.31
CA THR A 106 -4.66 7.30 10.10
C THR A 106 -4.88 8.68 10.71
N CYS A 107 -3.92 9.16 11.51
CA CYS A 107 -3.85 10.58 11.90
C CYS A 107 -4.14 11.53 10.73
N GLY A 108 -4.82 12.63 11.03
CA GLY A 108 -5.18 13.67 10.05
C GLY A 108 -6.68 13.72 9.75
N LYS A 109 -7.07 14.67 8.92
CA LYS A 109 -8.48 14.91 8.59
C LYS A 109 -8.97 13.93 7.51
N ASP A 110 -10.28 13.72 7.49
CA ASP A 110 -11.02 13.04 6.41
C ASP A 110 -11.19 14.00 5.22
N ASP A 111 -10.07 14.49 4.70
CA ASP A 111 -10.03 15.50 3.65
C ASP A 111 -9.13 15.05 2.49
N ARG A 112 -9.50 15.45 1.27
CA ARG A 112 -8.78 15.13 0.03
C ARG A 112 -7.30 15.53 0.08
N SER A 113 -6.95 16.58 0.82
CA SER A 113 -5.55 17.03 0.97
C SER A 113 -4.66 16.05 1.72
N TYR A 114 -5.23 15.11 2.48
CA TYR A 114 -4.53 14.02 3.17
C TYR A 114 -4.55 12.71 2.37
N ALA A 115 -5.35 12.62 1.29
CA ALA A 115 -5.27 11.50 0.37
C ALA A 115 -3.89 11.47 -0.31
N GLN A 116 -3.38 10.28 -0.56
CA GLN A 116 -2.12 10.05 -1.27
C GLN A 116 -2.40 9.45 -2.65
N PRO A 117 -1.45 9.50 -3.62
CA PRO A 117 -0.10 10.10 -3.53
C PRO A 117 -0.06 11.62 -3.28
N PHE A 118 1.04 12.11 -2.72
CA PHE A 118 1.33 13.55 -2.64
C PHE A 118 2.10 13.95 -3.90
N GLU A 119 1.76 15.09 -4.50
CA GLU A 119 2.43 15.63 -5.68
C GLU A 119 3.07 16.98 -5.33
N ARG A 120 4.34 17.14 -5.70
CA ARG A 120 5.05 18.41 -5.64
C ARG A 120 5.40 18.86 -7.04
N HIS A 121 4.69 19.87 -7.53
CA HIS A 121 4.96 20.48 -8.83
C HIS A 121 6.22 21.35 -8.82
N HIS A 122 7.04 21.28 -9.87
CA HIS A 122 8.26 22.07 -10.00
C HIS A 122 8.67 22.27 -11.47
N ILE A 123 9.35 23.37 -11.80
CA ILE A 123 9.78 23.66 -13.18
C ILE A 123 10.89 22.73 -13.67
N GLN A 124 11.83 22.38 -12.78
CA GLN A 124 12.85 21.35 -13.04
C GLN A 124 12.22 19.96 -12.85
N LYS A 125 12.22 19.14 -13.91
CA LYS A 125 11.55 17.83 -13.95
C LYS A 125 12.01 16.87 -12.85
N SER A 126 13.30 16.83 -12.52
CA SER A 126 13.84 15.98 -11.45
C SER A 126 13.37 16.37 -10.05
N LYS A 127 12.85 17.59 -9.87
CA LYS A 127 12.30 18.10 -8.60
C LYS A 127 10.77 18.08 -8.56
N TRP A 128 10.14 17.72 -9.69
CA TRP A 128 8.70 17.54 -9.83
C TRP A 128 8.39 16.06 -9.66
N PHE A 129 7.82 15.70 -8.53
CA PHE A 129 7.62 14.30 -8.16
C PHE A 129 6.31 14.06 -7.44
N SER A 130 5.93 12.79 -7.37
CA SER A 130 4.86 12.30 -6.54
C SER A 130 5.29 11.03 -5.81
N PHE A 131 4.75 10.82 -4.61
CA PHE A 131 5.03 9.61 -3.84
C PHE A 131 3.84 9.18 -2.97
N GLY A 132 3.79 7.90 -2.66
CA GLY A 132 2.91 7.28 -1.68
C GLY A 132 3.72 6.63 -0.57
N PHE A 133 3.16 6.63 0.64
CA PHE A 133 3.78 6.19 1.88
C PHE A 133 2.83 5.27 2.65
N ASN A 134 3.28 4.03 2.89
CA ASN A 134 2.64 3.12 3.82
C ASN A 134 3.57 2.87 5.01
N GLY A 135 3.26 3.45 6.16
CA GLY A 135 4.17 3.41 7.28
C GLY A 135 3.78 4.32 8.44
N GLN A 136 4.68 4.41 9.41
CA GLN A 136 4.69 5.40 10.47
C GLN A 136 6.14 5.72 10.85
N LEU A 137 6.45 7.01 10.98
CA LEU A 137 7.75 7.47 11.46
C LEU A 137 7.73 7.55 12.99
N ALA A 138 8.58 6.75 13.63
CA ALA A 138 8.70 6.70 15.09
C ALA A 138 9.36 7.97 15.65
N ASN A 139 10.30 8.56 14.90
CA ASN A 139 10.98 9.80 15.24
C ASN A 139 10.31 11.06 14.62
N TYR A 140 9.02 10.99 14.27
CA TYR A 140 8.27 12.09 13.65
C TYR A 140 8.46 13.43 14.37
N GLN A 141 8.35 13.45 15.71
CA GLN A 141 8.48 14.66 16.52
C GLN A 141 9.87 15.31 16.39
N ASP A 142 10.92 14.52 16.21
CA ASP A 142 12.28 15.04 16.05
C ASP A 142 12.53 15.54 14.63
N LEU A 143 11.99 14.85 13.62
CA LEU A 143 12.00 15.31 12.22
C LEU A 143 11.22 16.63 12.06
N CYS A 144 10.09 16.80 12.76
CA CYS A 144 9.35 18.06 12.79
C CYS A 144 10.21 19.22 13.34
N LYS A 145 10.90 19.00 14.46
CA LYS A 145 11.80 20.01 15.03
C LYS A 145 12.96 20.33 14.10
N GLU A 146 13.52 19.32 13.44
CA GLU A 146 14.60 19.49 12.46
C GLU A 146 14.14 20.38 11.31
N VAL A 147 13.01 20.05 10.67
CA VAL A 147 12.46 20.81 9.53
C VAL A 147 12.09 22.24 9.95
N LEU A 148 11.50 22.43 11.13
CA LEU A 148 11.10 23.75 11.64
C LEU A 148 12.26 24.57 12.24
N SER A 149 13.47 24.00 12.35
CA SER A 149 14.65 24.76 12.78
C SER A 149 15.16 25.73 11.71
N GLU A 150 14.80 25.48 10.45
CA GLU A 150 15.01 26.40 9.34
C GLU A 150 13.90 27.46 9.35
N SER A 151 14.25 28.73 9.51
CA SER A 151 13.28 29.82 9.79
C SER A 151 12.21 30.02 8.72
N ASP A 152 12.49 29.59 7.49
CA ASP A 152 11.64 29.82 6.32
C ASP A 152 10.76 28.60 5.99
N PHE A 153 10.75 27.59 6.86
CA PHE A 153 10.04 26.32 6.66
C PHE A 153 8.78 26.26 7.50
N HIS A 154 7.72 25.63 6.97
CA HIS A 154 6.42 25.51 7.62
C HIS A 154 5.76 24.18 7.27
N LEU A 155 5.03 23.61 8.24
CA LEU A 155 4.24 22.38 8.10
C LEU A 155 2.76 22.75 8.13
N ALA A 156 2.00 22.35 7.11
CA ALA A 156 0.58 22.70 6.99
C ALA A 156 -0.37 21.60 7.47
N ARG A 157 0.05 20.33 7.41
CA ARG A 157 -0.78 19.15 7.72
C ARG A 157 -0.35 18.40 8.96
N GLU A 158 0.90 18.57 9.39
CA GLU A 158 1.49 17.87 10.54
C GLU A 158 1.35 16.34 10.39
N THR A 159 1.86 15.82 9.26
CA THR A 159 1.82 14.37 8.96
C THR A 159 3.20 13.86 8.53
N ASP A 160 3.44 12.57 8.75
CA ASP A 160 4.64 11.87 8.26
C ASP A 160 4.84 12.08 6.75
N THR A 161 3.76 12.00 5.96
CA THR A 161 3.82 12.21 4.51
C THR A 161 4.28 13.63 4.18
N GLU A 162 3.83 14.65 4.91
CA GLU A 162 4.32 16.02 4.69
C GLU A 162 5.81 16.15 5.02
N ILE A 163 6.25 15.59 6.15
CA ILE A 163 7.67 15.55 6.53
C ILE A 163 8.51 14.88 5.45
N LEU A 164 8.10 13.68 4.99
CA LEU A 164 8.79 12.98 3.91
C LEU A 164 8.87 13.80 2.62
N MET A 165 7.80 14.53 2.27
CA MET A 165 7.82 15.42 1.12
C MET A 165 8.89 16.50 1.26
N HIS A 166 9.06 17.07 2.45
CA HIS A 166 10.14 18.03 2.73
C HIS A 166 11.52 17.38 2.62
N LEU A 167 11.72 16.22 3.24
CA LEU A 167 13.02 15.53 3.21
C LEU A 167 13.44 15.14 1.79
N ILE A 168 12.52 14.54 1.02
CA ILE A 168 12.75 14.19 -0.39
C ILE A 168 13.06 15.46 -1.20
N SER A 169 12.34 16.56 -0.94
CA SER A 169 12.57 17.83 -1.63
C SER A 169 13.95 18.42 -1.34
N GLN A 170 14.45 18.31 -0.10
CA GLN A 170 15.79 18.75 0.28
C GLN A 170 16.86 17.94 -0.45
N GLU A 171 16.74 16.61 -0.45
CA GLU A 171 17.67 15.72 -1.14
C GLU A 171 17.73 16.00 -2.65
N LEU A 172 16.58 16.10 -3.31
CA LEU A 172 16.49 16.42 -4.74
C LEU A 172 16.95 17.84 -5.09
N SER A 173 17.08 18.73 -4.10
CA SER A 173 17.51 20.12 -4.30
C SER A 173 19.02 20.33 -4.22
N LYS A 174 19.78 19.31 -3.81
CA LYS A 174 21.26 19.33 -3.79
C LYS A 174 21.81 19.52 -5.22
N GLU A 175 23.00 20.09 -5.32
CA GLU A 175 23.66 20.33 -6.63
C GLU A 175 23.90 19.03 -7.40
N ASN A 176 24.23 17.96 -6.69
CA ASN A 176 24.33 16.61 -7.24
C ASN A 176 23.56 15.66 -6.31
N PRO A 177 22.27 15.41 -6.55
CA PRO A 177 21.44 14.59 -5.67
C PRO A 177 21.82 13.10 -5.71
N GLY A 178 22.61 12.67 -6.72
CA GLY A 178 22.97 11.27 -6.92
C GLY A 178 21.84 10.46 -7.57
N GLU A 179 22.04 9.15 -7.62
CA GLU A 179 21.04 8.18 -8.10
C GLU A 179 19.90 8.00 -7.09
N LEU A 180 18.72 7.55 -7.54
CA LEU A 180 17.56 7.37 -6.64
C LEU A 180 17.84 6.49 -5.40
N HIS A 181 18.66 5.45 -5.55
CA HIS A 181 19.04 4.58 -4.44
C HIS A 181 19.96 5.27 -3.41
N GLU A 182 20.78 6.23 -3.82
CA GLU A 182 21.65 7.00 -2.92
C GLU A 182 20.84 8.01 -2.11
N ILE A 183 19.82 8.62 -2.75
CA ILE A 183 18.84 9.48 -2.08
C ILE A 183 18.10 8.68 -1.01
N LEU A 184 17.58 7.50 -1.36
CA LEU A 184 16.93 6.58 -0.41
C LEU A 184 17.86 6.21 0.75
N GLY A 185 19.12 5.86 0.47
CA GLY A 185 20.11 5.54 1.49
C GLY A 185 20.50 6.72 2.39
N THR A 186 20.31 7.95 1.92
CA THR A 186 20.50 9.17 2.74
C THR A 186 19.28 9.44 3.60
N LEU A 187 18.08 9.32 3.04
CA LEU A 187 16.82 9.44 3.78
C LEU A 187 16.73 8.38 4.89
N SER A 188 17.08 7.13 4.59
CA SER A 188 16.95 6.01 5.53
C SER A 188 17.80 6.15 6.79
N LYS A 189 18.87 6.95 6.75
CA LYS A 189 19.70 7.27 7.94
C LYS A 189 19.00 8.24 8.90
N ARG A 190 18.01 9.00 8.41
CA ARG A 190 17.23 9.97 9.17
C ARG A 190 15.90 9.39 9.64
N LEU A 191 15.33 8.44 8.90
CA LEU A 191 14.03 7.84 9.19
C LEU A 191 14.15 6.71 10.21
N ASP A 192 13.37 6.80 11.28
CA ASP A 192 13.12 5.69 12.21
C ASP A 192 11.64 5.30 12.14
N GLY A 193 11.35 4.00 12.22
CA GLY A 193 10.00 3.45 12.09
C GLY A 193 9.84 2.48 10.92
N ALA A 194 8.59 2.31 10.48
CA ALA A 194 8.19 1.37 9.44
C ALA A 194 7.74 2.14 8.21
N TYR A 195 8.21 1.81 7.01
CA TYR A 195 7.85 2.57 5.82
C TYR A 195 8.09 1.82 4.51
N ASN A 196 7.07 1.84 3.66
CA ASN A 196 7.18 1.54 2.25
C ASN A 196 6.88 2.81 1.47
N ILE A 197 7.73 3.13 0.49
CA ILE A 197 7.61 4.33 -0.33
C ILE A 197 7.55 3.93 -1.79
N VAL A 198 6.54 4.43 -2.51
CA VAL A 198 6.48 4.41 -3.97
C VAL A 198 6.66 5.83 -4.47
N PHE A 199 7.50 6.04 -5.49
CA PHE A 199 7.87 7.37 -5.98
C PHE A 199 7.88 7.39 -7.50
N LEU A 200 7.52 8.54 -8.08
CA LEU A 200 7.53 8.79 -9.52
C LEU A 200 7.84 10.27 -9.79
N ASP A 201 8.83 10.57 -10.64
CA ASP A 201 9.16 11.94 -11.05
C ASP A 201 8.70 12.30 -12.47
N ALA A 202 8.83 13.57 -12.84
CA ALA A 202 8.49 14.07 -14.17
C ALA A 202 9.52 13.75 -15.26
N LEU A 203 10.58 13.00 -14.93
CA LEU A 203 11.47 12.35 -15.91
C LEU A 203 11.01 10.91 -16.23
N GLY A 204 10.10 10.36 -15.42
CA GLY A 204 9.67 8.98 -15.54
C GLY A 204 10.54 8.02 -14.74
N ASN A 205 11.35 8.51 -13.80
CA ASN A 205 12.07 7.66 -12.87
C ASN A 205 11.14 7.25 -11.73
N MET A 206 11.28 6.00 -11.29
CA MET A 206 10.46 5.40 -10.25
C MET A 206 11.33 4.67 -9.24
N PHE A 207 10.90 4.66 -7.99
CA PHE A 207 11.36 3.64 -7.05
C PHE A 207 10.19 3.08 -6.23
N VAL A 208 10.38 1.84 -5.78
CA VAL A 208 9.50 1.15 -4.83
C VAL A 208 10.40 0.56 -3.76
N SER A 209 10.34 1.09 -2.53
CA SER A 209 11.28 0.77 -1.46
C SER A 209 10.60 0.17 -0.24
N ARG A 210 11.27 -0.80 0.40
CA ARG A 210 10.88 -1.37 1.69
C ARG A 210 11.82 -0.93 2.80
N ASP A 211 11.31 -0.61 3.98
CA ASP A 211 12.13 -0.17 5.11
C ASP A 211 13.24 -1.18 5.49
N PRO A 212 14.35 -0.74 6.12
CA PRO A 212 15.47 -1.61 6.50
C PRO A 212 15.14 -2.73 7.49
N VAL A 213 14.03 -2.58 8.24
CA VAL A 213 13.58 -3.55 9.23
C VAL A 213 12.67 -4.62 8.59
N GLY A 214 11.99 -4.26 7.50
CA GLY A 214 11.04 -5.12 6.80
C GLY A 214 9.68 -5.22 7.48
N ILE A 215 9.25 -4.20 8.24
CA ILE A 215 8.02 -4.27 9.04
C ILE A 215 6.78 -4.39 8.16
N ARG A 216 6.69 -3.57 7.11
CA ARG A 216 5.55 -3.57 6.18
C ARG A 216 5.80 -4.52 5.01
N PRO A 217 4.78 -5.28 4.56
CA PRO A 217 4.92 -6.14 3.40
C PRO A 217 4.97 -5.32 2.11
N LEU A 218 5.78 -5.78 1.17
CA LEU A 218 5.91 -5.23 -0.17
C LEU A 218 6.44 -6.31 -1.09
N CYS A 219 5.77 -6.50 -2.21
CA CYS A 219 6.15 -7.47 -3.22
C CYS A 219 6.14 -6.83 -4.60
N TYR A 220 6.84 -7.45 -5.54
CA TYR A 220 6.88 -7.04 -6.93
C TYR A 220 6.87 -8.25 -7.85
N ALA A 221 6.53 -7.99 -9.10
CA ALA A 221 6.62 -8.95 -10.19
C ALA A 221 6.97 -8.20 -11.47
N PHE A 222 7.56 -8.91 -12.42
CA PHE A 222 7.74 -8.40 -13.76
C PHE A 222 7.56 -9.51 -14.79
N ASP A 223 6.98 -9.16 -15.93
CA ASP A 223 6.75 -10.04 -17.07
C ASP A 223 7.03 -9.23 -18.33
N GLY A 224 8.03 -9.64 -19.12
CA GLY A 224 8.49 -8.87 -20.28
C GLY A 224 8.78 -7.40 -19.95
N SER A 225 7.97 -6.51 -20.54
CA SER A 225 8.01 -5.07 -20.33
C SER A 225 7.24 -4.58 -19.10
N LEU A 226 6.34 -5.37 -18.52
CA LEU A 226 5.48 -4.93 -17.43
C LEU A 226 6.15 -5.19 -16.09
N PHE A 227 6.37 -4.13 -15.31
CA PHE A 227 6.70 -4.20 -13.89
C PHE A 227 5.48 -3.80 -13.07
N ALA A 228 5.25 -4.48 -11.95
CA ALA A 228 4.30 -4.04 -10.94
C ALA A 228 4.78 -4.37 -9.53
N ALA A 229 4.33 -3.57 -8.57
CA ALA A 229 4.55 -3.79 -7.16
C ALA A 229 3.28 -3.46 -6.36
N ALA A 230 3.09 -4.14 -5.25
CA ALA A 230 1.96 -3.93 -4.35
C ALA A 230 2.33 -4.31 -2.91
N SER A 231 1.61 -3.74 -1.94
CA SER A 231 1.75 -4.15 -0.52
C SER A 231 1.39 -5.62 -0.29
N GLU A 232 0.61 -6.25 -1.17
CA GLU A 232 0.22 -7.66 -1.06
C GLU A 232 0.30 -8.39 -2.41
N SER A 233 0.71 -9.65 -2.35
CA SER A 233 0.86 -10.52 -3.51
C SER A 233 -0.46 -10.86 -4.19
N VAL A 234 -1.59 -10.87 -3.46
CA VAL A 234 -2.92 -11.10 -4.04
C VAL A 234 -3.24 -10.12 -5.17
N ALA A 235 -2.76 -8.88 -5.10
CA ALA A 235 -2.99 -7.89 -6.16
C ALA A 235 -2.23 -8.24 -7.44
N LEU A 236 -1.01 -8.76 -7.30
CA LEU A 236 -0.18 -9.19 -8.44
C LEU A 236 -0.73 -10.50 -9.04
N ALA A 237 -1.10 -11.46 -8.20
CA ALA A 237 -1.72 -12.71 -8.62
C ALA A 237 -3.06 -12.47 -9.35
N ASN A 238 -3.92 -11.61 -8.80
CA ASN A 238 -5.19 -11.24 -9.44
C ASN A 238 -5.00 -10.49 -10.76
N MET A 239 -3.84 -9.85 -10.97
CA MET A 239 -3.52 -9.21 -12.24
C MET A 239 -3.08 -10.23 -13.30
N GLY A 240 -2.67 -11.43 -12.91
CA GLY A 240 -2.31 -12.54 -13.78
C GLY A 240 -0.81 -12.88 -13.79
N PHE A 241 -0.02 -12.39 -12.84
CA PHE A 241 1.33 -12.91 -12.64
C PHE A 241 1.26 -14.30 -12.01
N GLU A 242 2.13 -15.19 -12.48
CA GLU A 242 2.30 -16.51 -11.89
C GLU A 242 2.96 -16.40 -10.50
N GLU A 243 2.67 -17.35 -9.61
CA GLU A 243 3.17 -17.30 -8.23
C GLU A 243 4.70 -17.26 -8.14
N ASP A 244 5.41 -17.90 -9.07
CA ASP A 244 6.87 -17.92 -9.15
C ASP A 244 7.49 -16.63 -9.70
N GLN A 245 6.68 -15.73 -10.26
CA GLN A 245 7.09 -14.39 -10.70
C GLN A 245 6.94 -13.33 -9.61
N ILE A 246 6.25 -13.66 -8.50
CA ILE A 246 5.96 -12.70 -7.42
C ILE A 246 6.99 -12.86 -6.31
N GLU A 247 7.81 -11.83 -6.11
CA GLU A 247 8.88 -11.81 -5.13
C GLU A 247 8.61 -10.80 -4.01
N SER A 248 8.93 -11.17 -2.78
CA SER A 248 8.94 -10.22 -1.66
C SER A 248 10.17 -9.31 -1.76
N LEU A 249 9.97 -7.99 -1.68
CA LEU A 249 11.09 -7.06 -1.70
C LEU A 249 11.88 -7.18 -0.40
N ALA A 250 13.19 -7.40 -0.49
CA ALA A 250 14.03 -7.55 0.69
C ALA A 250 14.05 -6.27 1.55
N PRO A 251 14.14 -6.39 2.89
CA PRO A 251 14.31 -5.23 3.77
C PRO A 251 15.51 -4.36 3.35
N GLY A 252 15.35 -3.03 3.38
CA GLY A 252 16.41 -2.09 3.01
C GLY A 252 16.74 -2.06 1.52
N SER A 253 15.89 -2.68 0.69
CA SER A 253 16.04 -2.72 -0.76
C SER A 253 14.94 -1.94 -1.48
N ALA A 254 15.25 -1.54 -2.71
CA ALA A 254 14.32 -0.87 -3.59
C ALA A 254 14.43 -1.43 -5.01
N VAL A 255 13.28 -1.53 -5.68
CA VAL A 255 13.26 -1.58 -7.14
C VAL A 255 13.42 -0.15 -7.64
N ILE A 256 14.40 0.09 -8.50
CA ILE A 256 14.70 1.37 -9.10
C ILE A 256 14.50 1.24 -10.61
N ILE A 257 13.70 2.15 -11.18
CA ILE A 257 13.58 2.33 -12.62
C ILE A 257 14.07 3.74 -12.93
N GLN A 258 15.22 3.83 -13.59
CA GLN A 258 15.85 5.10 -13.93
C GLN A 258 16.34 5.02 -15.38
N ASP A 259 16.09 6.07 -16.17
CA ASP A 259 16.43 6.10 -17.59
C ASP A 259 15.85 4.90 -18.40
N GLY A 260 14.71 4.36 -17.94
CA GLY A 260 14.04 3.21 -18.55
C GLY A 260 14.62 1.84 -18.17
N GLU A 261 15.68 1.81 -17.36
CA GLU A 261 16.33 0.57 -16.89
C GLU A 261 15.87 0.20 -15.50
N LEU A 262 15.48 -1.07 -15.31
CA LEU A 262 15.10 -1.63 -14.02
C LEU A 262 16.31 -2.27 -13.33
N SER A 263 16.52 -1.93 -12.06
CA SER A 263 17.47 -2.61 -11.19
C SER A 263 16.92 -2.75 -9.77
N ILE A 264 17.39 -3.77 -9.05
CA ILE A 264 17.06 -3.97 -7.63
C ILE A 264 18.32 -3.67 -6.84
N ARG A 265 18.23 -2.74 -5.88
CA ARG A 265 19.37 -2.21 -5.14
C ARG A 265 19.10 -2.21 -3.65
N GLU A 266 20.08 -2.64 -2.87
CA GLU A 266 20.13 -2.35 -1.43
C GLU A 266 20.50 -0.87 -1.25
N TYR A 267 19.65 -0.11 -0.55
CA TYR A 267 19.94 1.29 -0.20
C TYR A 267 20.33 1.44 1.28
N ALA A 268 20.00 0.45 2.10
CA ALA A 268 20.35 0.39 3.52
C ALA A 268 20.63 -1.05 3.93
N LYS A 269 21.64 -1.25 4.77
CA LYS A 269 21.91 -2.58 5.32
C LYS A 269 20.70 -3.06 6.11
N PRO A 270 20.20 -4.28 5.86
CA PRO A 270 19.13 -4.85 6.67
C PRO A 270 19.51 -4.85 8.14
N THR A 271 18.62 -4.37 8.99
CA THR A 271 18.76 -4.51 10.44
C THR A 271 18.22 -5.88 10.88
N GLN A 272 17.98 -6.08 12.17
CA GLN A 272 17.18 -7.23 12.61
C GLN A 272 15.81 -7.17 11.93
N LYS A 273 15.46 -8.21 11.16
CA LYS A 273 14.15 -8.32 10.53
C LYS A 273 13.06 -8.38 11.59
N ALA A 274 12.03 -7.54 11.46
CA ALA A 274 10.89 -7.55 12.35
C ALA A 274 9.60 -7.39 11.54
N HIS A 275 8.99 -8.50 11.15
CA HIS A 275 7.71 -8.49 10.45
C HIS A 275 6.58 -8.03 11.37
N CYS A 276 5.63 -7.25 10.86
CA CYS A 276 4.41 -6.95 11.60
C CYS A 276 3.59 -8.24 11.81
N PHE A 277 3.52 -8.76 13.04
CA PHE A 277 2.73 -9.97 13.32
C PHE A 277 1.22 -9.76 13.06
N PHE A 278 0.75 -8.51 13.12
CA PHE A 278 -0.65 -8.15 12.90
C PHE A 278 -1.11 -8.39 11.45
N GLU A 279 -0.18 -8.34 10.49
CA GLU A 279 -0.42 -8.71 9.10
C GLU A 279 -0.92 -10.15 8.98
N TRP A 280 -0.24 -11.06 9.66
CA TRP A 280 -0.55 -12.48 9.68
C TRP A 280 -1.88 -12.79 10.37
N ILE A 281 -2.15 -12.11 11.50
CA ILE A 281 -3.34 -12.39 12.30
C ILE A 281 -4.60 -11.84 11.62
N TYR A 282 -4.55 -10.62 11.08
CA TYR A 282 -5.77 -9.91 10.72
C TYR A 282 -5.68 -9.06 9.45
N PHE A 283 -4.61 -8.29 9.28
CA PHE A 283 -4.64 -7.16 8.34
C PHE A 283 -4.52 -7.58 6.86
N ALA A 284 -3.60 -8.50 6.56
CA ALA A 284 -3.40 -8.97 5.21
C ALA A 284 -4.59 -9.79 4.70
N ASN A 285 -4.78 -9.74 3.39
CA ASN A 285 -5.69 -10.62 2.70
C ASN A 285 -5.25 -12.09 2.91
N VAL A 286 -6.22 -12.96 3.16
CA VAL A 286 -5.98 -14.39 3.42
C VAL A 286 -5.33 -15.11 2.24
N CYS A 287 -5.56 -14.63 1.02
CA CYS A 287 -4.97 -15.16 -0.22
C CYS A 287 -3.54 -14.65 -0.48
N SER A 288 -2.99 -13.81 0.37
CA SER A 288 -1.64 -13.28 0.20
C SER A 288 -0.57 -14.21 0.77
N THR A 289 0.60 -14.15 0.15
CA THR A 289 1.88 -14.63 0.67
C THR A 289 2.76 -13.42 1.00
N LEU A 290 3.33 -13.36 2.20
CA LEU A 290 4.24 -12.30 2.64
C LEU A 290 5.57 -12.95 3.05
N ASP A 291 6.71 -12.51 2.52
CA ASP A 291 8.02 -13.08 2.89
C ASP A 291 8.03 -14.62 2.86
N ASP A 292 7.52 -15.18 1.76
CA ASP A 292 7.44 -16.62 1.47
C ASP A 292 6.56 -17.45 2.44
N GLN A 293 5.71 -16.79 3.24
CA GLN A 293 4.73 -17.46 4.10
C GLN A 293 3.30 -17.14 3.67
N SER A 294 2.45 -18.15 3.59
CA SER A 294 1.03 -17.97 3.25
C SER A 294 0.24 -17.45 4.46
N VAL A 295 -0.55 -16.40 4.29
CA VAL A 295 -1.40 -15.84 5.36
C VAL A 295 -2.43 -16.86 5.82
N TYR A 296 -3.06 -17.57 4.88
CA TYR A 296 -4.00 -18.64 5.19
C TYR A 296 -3.36 -19.74 6.04
N ILE A 297 -2.20 -20.25 5.63
CA ILE A 297 -1.52 -21.35 6.35
C ILE A 297 -1.10 -20.90 7.75
N THR A 298 -0.63 -19.66 7.89
CA THR A 298 -0.31 -19.10 9.21
C THR A 298 -1.55 -19.03 10.10
N ARG A 299 -2.69 -18.54 9.60
CA ARG A 299 -3.95 -18.50 10.36
C ARG A 299 -4.48 -19.89 10.72
N LYS A 300 -4.33 -20.86 9.82
CA LYS A 300 -4.64 -22.28 10.09
C LYS A 300 -3.81 -22.80 11.27
N ARG A 301 -2.48 -22.61 11.25
CA ARG A 301 -1.57 -23.00 12.35
C ARG A 301 -1.94 -22.35 13.67
N LEU A 302 -2.32 -21.07 13.66
CA LEU A 302 -2.81 -20.39 14.87
C LEU A 302 -4.06 -21.08 15.45
N GLY A 303 -4.94 -21.61 14.61
CA GLY A 303 -6.08 -22.41 15.05
C GLY A 303 -5.69 -23.75 15.70
N GLU A 304 -4.64 -24.40 15.19
CA GLU A 304 -4.09 -25.63 15.79
C GLU A 304 -3.50 -25.34 17.18
N GLU A 305 -2.70 -24.29 17.30
CA GLU A 305 -2.13 -23.85 18.59
C GLU A 305 -3.21 -23.44 19.61
N LEU A 306 -4.31 -22.84 19.16
CA LEU A 306 -5.45 -22.51 20.01
C LEU A 306 -6.18 -23.77 20.50
N ALA A 307 -6.29 -24.80 19.66
CA ALA A 307 -6.87 -26.08 20.07
C ALA A 307 -6.03 -26.76 21.16
N GLU A 308 -4.70 -26.74 21.04
CA GLU A 308 -3.81 -27.32 22.06
C GLU A 308 -3.89 -26.59 23.42
N GLN A 309 -4.27 -25.31 23.41
CA GLN A 309 -4.46 -24.49 24.60
C GLN A 309 -5.90 -24.52 25.13
N GLU A 310 -6.82 -25.22 24.46
CA GLU A 310 -8.21 -25.27 24.86
C GLU A 310 -8.38 -26.03 26.19
N THR A 311 -9.15 -25.45 27.09
CA THR A 311 -9.41 -26.00 28.44
C THR A 311 -10.89 -26.21 28.73
N VAL A 312 -11.77 -25.73 27.85
CA VAL A 312 -13.21 -25.97 27.93
C VAL A 312 -13.48 -27.47 27.77
N PRO A 313 -14.22 -28.10 28.71
CA PRO A 313 -14.64 -29.48 28.55
C PRO A 313 -15.48 -29.66 27.29
N ILE A 314 -15.04 -30.58 26.42
CA ILE A 314 -15.74 -30.89 25.16
C ILE A 314 -16.79 -31.96 25.42
N ASP A 315 -18.02 -31.68 25.00
CA ASP A 315 -19.17 -32.59 25.02
C ASP A 315 -19.85 -32.67 23.63
N ASP A 316 -20.93 -33.43 23.54
CA ASP A 316 -21.64 -33.68 22.28
C ASP A 316 -22.31 -32.41 21.67
N ASP A 317 -22.50 -31.36 22.48
CA ASP A 317 -23.12 -30.09 22.07
C ASP A 317 -22.07 -29.00 21.77
N THR A 318 -20.79 -29.32 21.95
CA THR A 318 -19.68 -28.38 21.76
C THR A 318 -19.47 -28.09 20.27
N ILE A 319 -19.41 -26.80 19.94
CA ILE A 319 -19.18 -26.31 18.57
C ILE A 319 -18.16 -25.17 18.58
N VAL A 320 -17.47 -25.00 17.46
CA VAL A 320 -16.64 -23.81 17.19
C VAL A 320 -17.40 -22.89 16.25
N VAL A 321 -17.46 -21.59 16.60
CA VAL A 321 -18.11 -20.57 15.79
C VAL A 321 -17.09 -19.48 15.43
N PRO A 322 -16.74 -19.29 14.14
CA PRO A 322 -15.86 -18.21 13.72
C PRO A 322 -16.58 -16.87 13.83
N VAL A 323 -15.85 -15.84 14.26
CA VAL A 323 -16.25 -14.45 14.01
C VAL A 323 -15.86 -14.10 12.57
N PRO A 324 -16.83 -13.81 11.67
CA PRO A 324 -16.52 -13.52 10.27
C PRO A 324 -15.82 -12.15 10.11
N ASP A 325 -14.92 -11.98 9.13
CA ASP A 325 -14.52 -12.95 8.10
C ASP A 325 -13.14 -13.59 8.41
N THR A 326 -12.26 -12.88 9.12
CA THR A 326 -10.85 -13.24 9.32
C THR A 326 -10.63 -14.54 10.08
N ALA A 327 -11.44 -14.81 11.12
CA ALA A 327 -11.20 -15.94 12.03
C ALA A 327 -11.55 -17.29 11.41
N LYS A 328 -12.13 -17.33 10.21
CA LYS A 328 -12.64 -18.56 9.57
C LYS A 328 -11.56 -19.64 9.45
N ALA A 329 -10.38 -19.30 8.94
CA ALA A 329 -9.27 -20.25 8.78
C ALA A 329 -8.77 -20.83 10.11
N ALA A 330 -8.66 -20.00 11.14
CA ALA A 330 -8.23 -20.44 12.47
C ALA A 330 -9.30 -21.31 13.15
N ALA A 331 -10.57 -20.89 13.11
CA ALA A 331 -11.69 -21.62 13.68
C ALA A 331 -11.91 -22.99 13.02
N ASP A 332 -11.86 -23.05 11.68
CA ASP A 332 -12.01 -24.31 10.94
C ASP A 332 -10.89 -25.30 11.34
N SER A 333 -9.65 -24.81 11.49
CA SER A 333 -8.52 -25.63 11.90
C SER A 333 -8.60 -26.07 13.37
N MET A 334 -9.03 -25.17 14.26
CA MET A 334 -9.23 -25.46 15.69
C MET A 334 -10.31 -26.53 15.86
N ALA A 335 -11.45 -26.37 15.19
CA ALA A 335 -12.56 -27.32 15.24
C ALA A 335 -12.14 -28.72 14.74
N TYR A 336 -11.39 -28.75 13.64
CA TYR A 336 -10.83 -29.99 13.11
C TYR A 336 -9.90 -30.68 14.11
N HIS A 337 -9.00 -29.92 14.76
CA HIS A 337 -8.06 -30.47 15.74
C HIS A 337 -8.78 -30.99 17.00
N LEU A 338 -9.80 -30.28 17.48
CA LEU A 338 -10.62 -30.67 18.63
C LEU A 338 -11.65 -31.77 18.31
N SER A 339 -11.80 -32.16 17.04
CA SER A 339 -12.82 -33.11 16.57
C SER A 339 -14.26 -32.68 16.88
N VAL A 340 -14.55 -31.37 16.78
CA VAL A 340 -15.88 -30.79 16.99
C VAL A 340 -16.39 -30.08 15.73
N PRO A 341 -17.71 -29.93 15.53
CA PRO A 341 -18.24 -29.19 14.39
C PRO A 341 -17.84 -27.70 14.40
N CYS A 342 -17.49 -27.17 13.22
CA CYS A 342 -17.41 -25.73 12.99
C CYS A 342 -18.70 -25.24 12.32
N LEU A 343 -19.46 -24.38 12.99
CA LEU A 343 -20.77 -23.90 12.51
C LEU A 343 -20.78 -22.38 12.33
N GLU A 344 -21.54 -21.90 11.34
CA GLU A 344 -21.80 -20.47 11.16
C GLU A 344 -22.88 -19.99 12.15
N GLY A 345 -22.45 -19.59 13.35
CA GLY A 345 -23.31 -18.93 14.34
C GLY A 345 -23.39 -17.40 14.17
N LEU A 346 -22.45 -16.80 13.43
CA LEU A 346 -22.36 -15.36 13.19
C LEU A 346 -22.26 -15.08 11.69
N ILE A 347 -23.05 -14.11 11.21
CA ILE A 347 -22.99 -13.65 9.82
C ILE A 347 -22.74 -12.14 9.83
N ARG A 348 -21.68 -11.73 9.13
CA ARG A 348 -21.40 -10.31 8.90
C ARG A 348 -22.39 -9.77 7.86
N ASN A 349 -23.06 -8.66 8.17
CA ASN A 349 -23.88 -7.96 7.20
C ASN A 349 -22.97 -7.23 6.18
N ARG A 350 -22.94 -7.74 4.94
CA ARG A 350 -22.11 -7.23 3.84
C ARG A 350 -22.67 -5.98 3.17
N TYR A 351 -23.90 -5.58 3.49
CA TYR A 351 -24.62 -4.48 2.86
C TYR A 351 -24.64 -3.20 3.71
N ILE A 352 -23.98 -3.20 4.88
CA ILE A 352 -23.82 -1.98 5.68
C ILE A 352 -22.75 -1.12 5.02
N GLY A 353 -23.18 -0.06 4.33
CA GLY A 353 -22.32 1.07 3.98
C GLY A 353 -22.02 1.93 5.22
N ARG A 354 -21.25 3.01 5.06
CA ARG A 354 -21.02 3.96 6.16
C ARG A 354 -22.36 4.49 6.68
N THR A 355 -22.70 4.19 7.93
CA THR A 355 -23.83 4.83 8.61
C THR A 355 -23.46 6.29 8.83
N PHE A 356 -24.15 7.23 8.17
CA PHE A 356 -24.11 8.62 8.59
C PHE A 356 -24.69 8.68 10.01
N ILE A 357 -23.95 9.26 10.95
CA ILE A 357 -24.52 9.62 12.23
C ILE A 357 -25.48 10.79 11.95
N GLU A 358 -26.72 10.49 11.60
CA GLU A 358 -27.82 11.44 11.78
C GLU A 358 -28.09 11.51 13.28
N GLY A 359 -27.39 12.42 13.95
CA GLY A 359 -27.67 12.75 15.34
C GLY A 359 -29.09 13.29 15.44
N ALA A 360 -29.97 12.59 16.14
CA ALA A 360 -31.28 13.13 16.48
C ALA A 360 -31.76 12.89 17.91
N ASN A 361 -31.03 12.20 18.80
CA ASN A 361 -30.98 12.51 20.25
C ASN A 361 -30.24 11.47 21.09
N ARG A 362 -29.55 11.98 22.13
CA ARG A 362 -28.74 11.25 23.12
C ARG A 362 -29.50 11.05 24.45
N SER A 363 -30.77 11.45 24.51
CA SER A 363 -31.60 11.46 25.74
C SER A 363 -32.23 10.12 26.11
N ASP A 364 -32.19 9.12 25.22
CA ASP A 364 -32.83 7.81 25.48
C ASP A 364 -31.87 6.78 26.10
N LYS A 365 -30.73 7.23 26.64
CA LYS A 365 -29.70 6.34 27.20
C LYS A 365 -29.12 6.94 28.48
N VAL A 366 -29.70 6.53 29.61
CA VAL A 366 -29.16 6.71 30.98
C VAL A 366 -27.88 5.89 31.12
#